data_AF-A0A3L8B013-F1
#
_entry.id   AF-A0A3L8B013-F1
#
_cell.length_a   1.000
_cell.length_b   1.000
_cell.length_c   1.000
_cell.angle_alpha   90.00
_cell.angle_beta   90.00
_cell.angle_gamma   90.00
#
_symmetry.space_group_name_H-M   'P 1'
#
loop_
_entity.id
_entity.type
_entity.pdbx_description
1 polymer ?
#
loop_
_entity_poly.entity_id
_entity_poly.type
_entity_poly.pdbx_seq_one_letter_code
_entity_poly.pdbx_strand_id
1 'polypeptide(L)' 'MRILTGLICIAALSACGDSKFADMPQSELQERYSQCENASSLSPGGAITCDNIRRECERRAEDKGRKVCY' A
#
# COMPACT_ATOMS: atom_id res chain seq x y z
N MET A 1 -17.35 20.12 36.57
CA MET A 1 -17.05 19.02 35.63
C MET A 1 -17.44 19.44 34.22
N ARG A 2 -16.54 20.07 33.46
CA ARG A 2 -16.77 20.51 32.06
C ARG A 2 -15.48 20.44 31.22
N ILE A 3 -14.57 19.52 31.52
CA ILE A 3 -13.28 19.38 30.82
C ILE A 3 -12.97 17.89 30.60
N LEU A 4 -13.97 17.12 30.16
CA LEU A 4 -13.86 15.66 29.98
C LEU A 4 -14.57 15.20 28.71
N THR A 5 -14.57 16.03 27.66
CA THR A 5 -15.32 15.77 26.42
C THR A 5 -14.50 16.16 25.19
N GLY A 6 -13.22 15.79 25.17
CA GLY A 6 -12.32 16.11 24.06
C GLY A 6 -11.17 15.13 23.89
N LEU A 7 -11.34 13.88 24.35
CA LEU A 7 -10.40 12.81 24.08
C LEU A 7 -11.13 11.69 23.34
N ILE A 8 -10.43 11.11 22.37
CA ILE A 8 -10.76 9.86 21.66
C ILE A 8 -11.59 10.09 20.39
N CYS A 9 -10.91 10.45 19.31
CA CYS A 9 -11.18 9.92 17.97
C CYS A 9 -9.88 9.87 17.13
N ILE A 10 -8.73 9.67 17.78
CA ILE A 10 -7.47 9.29 17.13
C ILE A 10 -7.32 7.76 17.28
N ALA A 11 -8.34 7.02 16.85
CA ALA A 11 -8.08 5.69 16.31
C ALA A 11 -7.60 6.00 14.89
N ALA A 12 -6.30 6.22 14.68
CA ALA A 12 -5.43 5.11 14.33
C ALA A 12 -6.24 4.10 13.51
N LEU A 13 -6.64 4.51 12.30
CA LEU A 13 -6.90 3.61 11.19
C LEU A 13 -5.57 2.91 10.90
N SER A 14 -5.12 2.07 11.83
CA SER A 14 -4.18 1.00 11.53
C SER A 14 -4.94 0.16 10.53
N ALA A 15 -4.58 0.30 9.26
CA ALA A 15 -4.89 -0.69 8.23
C ALA A 15 -4.14 -1.98 8.62
N CYS A 16 -4.58 -2.62 9.70
CA CYS A 16 -4.15 -3.93 10.15
C CYS A 16 -4.91 -4.94 9.30
N GLY A 17 -4.41 -5.11 8.08
CA GLY A 17 -4.80 -6.17 7.18
C GLY A 17 -3.65 -6.37 6.21
N ASP A 18 -3.38 -7.62 5.85
CA ASP A 18 -2.44 -7.88 4.78
C ASP A 18 -2.87 -7.14 3.51
N SER A 19 -1.90 -6.65 2.75
CA SER A 19 -2.16 -6.05 1.45
C SER A 19 -3.06 -6.99 0.63
N LYS A 20 -4.01 -6.45 -0.14
CA LYS A 20 -4.75 -7.25 -1.14
C LYS A 20 -3.79 -8.01 -2.08
N PHE A 21 -2.56 -7.55 -2.18
CA PHE A 21 -1.49 -8.10 -2.99
C PHE A 21 -0.54 -9.03 -2.21
N ALA A 22 -0.80 -9.33 -0.94
CA ALA A 22 0.08 -10.16 -0.09
C ALA A 22 0.28 -11.56 -0.69
N ASP A 23 -0.79 -12.18 -1.17
CA ASP A 23 -0.75 -13.50 -1.83
C ASP A 23 -0.33 -13.44 -3.30
N MET A 24 -0.09 -12.25 -3.86
CA MET A 24 0.30 -12.10 -5.26
C MET A 24 1.72 -12.64 -5.49
N PRO A 25 1.95 -13.50 -6.50
CA PRO A 25 3.29 -13.94 -6.86
C PRO A 25 4.21 -12.76 -7.16
N GLN A 26 5.50 -12.86 -6.79
CA GLN A 26 6.47 -11.76 -6.98
C GLN A 26 6.59 -11.33 -8.45
N SER A 27 6.47 -12.26 -9.39
CA SER A 27 6.50 -11.97 -10.84
C SER A 27 5.31 -11.14 -11.27
N GLU A 28 4.10 -11.49 -10.83
CA GLU A 28 2.90 -10.72 -11.14
C GLU A 28 2.97 -9.33 -10.47
N LEU A 29 3.39 -9.26 -9.20
CA LEU A 29 3.53 -7.97 -8.50
C LEU A 29 4.50 -7.03 -9.23
N GLN A 30 5.64 -7.55 -9.70
CA GLN A 30 6.61 -6.81 -10.51
C GLN A 30 6.02 -6.33 -11.84
N GLU A 31 5.23 -7.17 -12.51
CA GLU A 31 4.57 -6.79 -13.76
C GLU A 31 3.57 -5.65 -13.54
N ARG A 32 2.72 -5.76 -12.51
CA ARG A 32 1.75 -4.70 -12.17
C ARG A 32 2.44 -3.41 -11.75
N TYR A 33 3.53 -3.51 -11.00
CA TYR A 33 4.35 -2.36 -10.63
C TYR A 33 4.89 -1.66 -11.87
N SER A 34 5.46 -2.41 -12.81
CA SER A 34 5.96 -1.84 -14.08
C SER A 34 4.83 -1.18 -14.89
N GLN A 35 3.64 -1.77 -14.94
CA GLN A 35 2.48 -1.15 -15.59
C GLN A 35 2.10 0.19 -14.94
N CYS A 36 2.16 0.26 -13.60
CA CYS A 36 1.91 1.49 -12.86
C CYS A 36 2.95 2.58 -13.16
N GLU A 37 4.24 2.24 -13.17
CA GLU A 37 5.32 3.19 -13.44
C GLU A 37 5.30 3.72 -14.89
N ASN A 38 4.81 2.91 -15.84
CA ASN A 38 4.74 3.28 -17.25
C ASN A 38 3.39 3.88 -17.67
N ALA A 39 2.44 4.05 -16.74
CA ALA A 39 1.13 4.60 -17.06
C ALA A 39 1.22 6.11 -17.35
N SER A 40 0.79 6.53 -18.54
CA SER A 40 0.72 7.96 -18.89
C SER A 40 -0.40 8.71 -18.19
N SER A 41 -1.43 7.98 -17.73
CA SER A 41 -2.53 8.51 -16.92
C SER A 41 -3.18 7.38 -16.12
N LEU A 42 -3.75 7.72 -14.96
CA LEU A 42 -4.47 6.79 -14.11
C LEU A 42 -5.84 7.37 -13.76
N SER A 43 -6.87 6.53 -13.79
CA SER A 43 -8.12 6.87 -13.12
C SER A 43 -7.88 6.98 -11.61
N PRO A 44 -8.77 7.64 -10.84
CA PRO A 44 -8.64 7.69 -9.39
C PRO A 44 -8.50 6.30 -8.73
N GLY A 45 -9.28 5.32 -9.21
CA GLY A 45 -9.18 3.93 -8.74
C GLY A 45 -7.88 3.25 -9.18
N GLY A 46 -7.37 3.58 -10.37
CA GLY A 46 -6.07 3.11 -10.84
C GLY A 46 -4.93 3.64 -9.98
N ALA A 47 -4.94 4.92 -9.62
CA ALA A 47 -3.94 5.53 -8.75
C ALA A 47 -3.91 4.88 -7.36
N ILE A 48 -5.08 4.63 -6.77
CA ILE A 48 -5.18 3.91 -5.49
C ILE A 48 -4.63 2.49 -5.61
N THR A 49 -4.94 1.79 -6.71
CA THR A 49 -4.44 0.44 -6.97
C THR A 49 -2.91 0.43 -7.09
N CYS A 50 -2.34 1.38 -7.83
CA CYS A 50 -0.89 1.52 -7.97
C CYS A 50 -0.20 1.89 -6.65
N ASP A 51 -0.81 2.73 -5.81
CA ASP A 51 -0.29 3.04 -4.47
C ASP A 51 -0.21 1.77 -3.61
N ASN A 52 -1.24 0.92 -3.65
CA ASN A 52 -1.25 -0.33 -2.90
C ASN A 52 -0.22 -1.35 -3.43
N ILE A 53 0.00 -1.42 -4.76
CA ILE A 53 1.06 -2.25 -5.36
C ILE A 53 2.43 -1.77 -4.90
N ARG A 54 2.69 -0.45 -4.93
CA ARG A 54 3.94 0.14 -4.45
C ARG A 54 4.18 -0.19 -2.98
N ARG A 55 3.17 -0.04 -2.12
CA ARG A 55 3.28 -0.38 -0.69
C ARG A 55 3.59 -1.86 -0.46
N GLU A 56 3.03 -2.77 -1.26
CA GLU A 56 3.35 -4.19 -1.15
C GLU A 56 4.80 -4.48 -1.58
N CYS A 57 5.29 -3.82 -2.62
CA CYS A 57 6.71 -3.89 -3.00
C CYS A 57 7.63 -3.38 -1.88
N GLU A 58 7.26 -2.28 -1.21
CA GLU A 58 8.01 -1.73 -0.06
C GLU A 58 8.01 -2.69 1.12
N ARG A 59 6.84 -3.21 1.51
CA ARG A 59 6.70 -4.19 2.59
C ARG A 59 7.57 -5.43 2.35
N ARG A 60 7.55 -6.00 1.14
CA ARG A 60 8.41 -7.14 0.77
C ARG A 60 9.89 -6.77 0.72
N ALA A 61 10.22 -5.52 0.41
CA ALA A 61 11.59 -5.05 0.39
C ALA A 61 12.15 -4.93 1.81
N GLU A 62 11.34 -4.45 2.76
CA GLU A 62 11.65 -4.45 4.19
C GLU A 62 11.87 -5.88 4.71
N ASP A 63 10.95 -6.81 4.40
CA ASP A 63 11.06 -8.22 4.81
C ASP A 63 12.34 -8.89 4.28
N LYS A 64 12.75 -8.57 3.04
CA LYS A 64 13.91 -9.19 2.38
C LYS A 64 15.22 -8.40 2.53
N GLY A 65 15.17 -7.20 3.10
CA GLY A 65 16.31 -6.27 3.18
C GLY A 65 16.85 -5.81 1.81
N ARG A 66 16.04 -5.86 0.74
CA ARG A 66 16.44 -5.45 -0.63
C ARG A 66 15.24 -5.10 -1.50
N LYS A 67 15.45 -4.23 -2.49
CA LYS A 67 14.41 -3.88 -3.49
C LYS A 67 13.90 -5.13 -4.23
N VAL A 68 12.57 -5.29 -4.32
CA VAL A 68 11.93 -6.46 -4.95
C VAL A 68 11.13 -6.16 -6.22
N CYS A 69 10.77 -4.90 -6.43
CA CYS A 69 10.09 -4.43 -7.63
C CYS A 69 10.94 -3.34 -8.28
N TYR A 70 11.08 -3.32 -9.60
CA TYR A 70 11.97 -2.40 -10.34
C TYR A 70 11.38 -1.85 -11.63
#